data_AF-S7MFN9-F1
#
_entry.id   AF-S7MFN9-F1
#
_cell.length_a   1.000
_cell.length_b   1.000
_cell.length_c   1.000
_cell.angle_alpha   90.00
_cell.angle_beta   90.00
_cell.angle_gamma   90.00
#
_symmetry.space_group_name_H-M   'P 1'
#
loop_
_entity.id
_entity.type
_entity.pdbx_description
1 polymer ?
#
loop_
_entity_poly.entity_id
_entity_poly.type
_entity_poly.pdbx_seq_one_letter_code
_entity_poly.pdbx_strand_id
1 'polypeptide(L)'
;MYYLPSFQAVIRKISIYGHPLVHRLMDPEAQKGAHVTATDLPELLGNLQYNISRNTKMKCKHLPQVKELSWGIALDKNFPRSSNNFDYILAADVVYAHPFLEELLITFDHLCKEATIILWVMKFRLEKENKFVDRFKELFDLEEISSFPSLNIKLYKAMKKNRRSA
;
A
#
# COMPACT_ATOMS: atom_id res chain seq x y z
N MET A 1 6.53 30.28 15.14
CA MET A 1 7.71 29.47 15.47
C MET A 1 7.25 28.32 16.36
N TYR A 2 6.79 27.22 15.76
CA TYR A 2 6.69 25.91 16.41
C TYR A 2 7.27 24.90 15.42
N TYR A 3 8.59 24.81 15.45
CA TYR A 3 9.36 23.74 14.81
C TYR A 3 9.09 22.49 15.66
N LEU A 4 8.25 21.57 15.17
CA LEU A 4 8.24 20.23 15.75
C LEU A 4 9.47 19.48 15.19
N PRO A 5 10.36 19.01 16.07
CA PRO A 5 11.63 18.46 15.67
C PRO A 5 11.40 17.15 14.92
N SER A 6 11.92 17.13 13.69
CA SER A 6 12.48 15.98 12.98
C SER A 6 12.45 14.67 13.77
N PHE A 7 11.30 14.00 13.74
CA PHE A 7 11.11 12.65 14.24
C PHE A 7 10.78 11.75 13.03
N GLN A 8 11.81 11.04 12.58
CA GLN A 8 11.73 9.66 12.12
C GLN A 8 10.89 9.34 10.86
N ALA A 9 11.62 9.26 9.74
CA ALA A 9 11.78 7.99 9.01
C ALA A 9 10.52 7.21 8.62
N VAL A 10 9.57 7.84 7.92
CA VAL A 10 8.67 7.11 7.02
C VAL A 10 8.55 7.96 5.74
N ILE A 11 9.46 7.73 4.79
CA ILE A 11 8.98 7.65 3.40
C ILE A 11 7.75 6.76 3.49
N ARG A 12 6.57 7.13 3.00
CA ARG A 12 5.45 6.17 2.87
C ARG A 12 5.92 5.09 1.89
N LYS A 13 6.65 4.12 2.43
CA LYS A 13 7.59 3.25 1.72
C LYS A 13 6.87 1.93 1.51
N ILE A 14 6.74 1.56 0.25
CA ILE A 14 7.15 0.22 -0.13
C ILE A 14 8.65 0.32 -0.36
N SER A 15 9.45 -0.05 0.64
CA SER A 15 10.81 -0.59 0.48
C SER A 15 11.28 -1.16 1.83
N ILE A 16 11.52 -2.46 1.79
CA ILE A 16 12.04 -3.41 2.78
C ILE A 16 13.36 -2.93 3.37
N TYR A 17 13.61 -3.08 4.68
CA TYR A 17 14.89 -3.44 5.40
C TYR A 17 14.65 -3.29 6.92
N GLY A 18 14.98 -4.20 7.84
CA GLY A 18 15.39 -5.60 7.76
C GLY A 18 14.70 -6.38 8.88
N HIS A 19 13.88 -7.35 8.50
CA HIS A 19 13.44 -8.44 9.35
C HIS A 19 13.59 -9.72 8.52
N PRO A 20 14.12 -10.83 9.06
CA PRO A 20 14.37 -12.07 8.31
C PRO A 20 13.17 -12.70 7.58
N LEU A 21 11.95 -12.15 7.76
CA LEU A 21 10.72 -12.64 7.17
C LEU A 21 10.31 -11.90 5.89
N VAL A 22 10.86 -10.71 5.63
CA VAL A 22 10.48 -9.91 4.44
C VAL A 22 11.11 -10.46 3.15
N HIS A 23 12.24 -11.18 3.26
CA HIS A 23 12.88 -11.86 2.13
C HIS A 23 12.05 -13.00 1.51
N ARG A 24 11.05 -13.54 2.23
CA ARG A 24 10.20 -14.63 1.72
C ARG A 24 8.97 -14.17 0.94
N LEU A 25 8.59 -12.90 1.06
CA LEU A 25 7.30 -12.41 0.54
C LEU A 25 7.42 -11.58 -0.73
N MET A 26 8.60 -11.02 -0.98
CA MET A 26 8.93 -10.38 -2.25
C MET A 26 10.30 -10.90 -2.65
N ASP A 27 10.31 -11.82 -3.60
CA ASP A 27 11.53 -12.27 -4.25
C ASP A 27 12.33 -11.03 -4.73
N PRO A 28 13.59 -10.84 -4.31
CA PRO A 28 14.43 -9.72 -4.74
C PRO A 28 14.55 -9.60 -6.27
N GLU A 29 14.39 -10.70 -7.00
CA GLU A 29 14.39 -10.69 -8.47
C GLU A 29 13.03 -10.26 -9.04
N ALA A 30 11.92 -10.64 -8.40
CA ALA A 30 10.59 -10.13 -8.76
C ALA A 30 10.52 -8.60 -8.57
N GLN A 31 11.19 -8.05 -7.55
CA GLN A 31 11.26 -6.61 -7.33
C GLN A 31 12.02 -5.86 -8.43
N LYS A 32 13.03 -6.47 -9.05
CA LYS A 32 13.78 -5.86 -10.16
C LYS A 32 13.03 -5.90 -11.49
N GLY A 33 12.11 -6.85 -11.66
CA GLY A 33 11.34 -7.08 -12.88
C GLY A 33 9.93 -6.48 -12.91
N ALA A 34 9.44 -5.94 -11.79
CA ALA A 34 8.08 -5.40 -11.71
C ALA A 34 7.92 -4.03 -12.40
N HIS A 35 6.75 -3.79 -12.99
CA HIS A 35 6.30 -2.46 -13.38
C HIS A 35 5.63 -1.79 -12.17
N VAL A 36 6.31 -0.82 -11.58
CA VAL A 36 5.87 -0.18 -10.33
C VAL A 36 5.30 1.20 -10.61
N THR A 37 4.09 1.46 -10.11
CA THR A 37 3.54 2.82 -9.97
C THR A 37 3.47 3.15 -8.49
N ALA A 38 4.32 4.08 -8.05
CA ALA A 38 4.31 4.60 -6.69
C ALA A 38 3.41 5.84 -6.63
N THR A 39 2.60 5.93 -5.58
CA THR A 39 1.61 7.01 -5.45
C THR A 39 1.64 7.68 -4.10
N ASP A 40 1.38 8.98 -4.09
CA ASP A 40 1.15 9.76 -2.87
C ASP A 40 0.32 11.00 -3.19
N LEU A 41 0.10 11.84 -2.18
CA LEU A 41 -0.53 13.16 -2.33
C LEU A 41 0.31 14.09 -3.25
N PRO A 42 -0.33 15.03 -3.97
CA PRO A 42 0.34 15.90 -4.94
C PRO A 42 1.59 16.60 -4.37
N GLU A 43 1.49 17.12 -3.15
CA GLU A 43 2.56 17.84 -2.46
C GLU A 43 3.74 16.95 -2.05
N LEU A 44 3.57 15.62 -2.06
CA LEU A 44 4.60 14.64 -1.69
C LEU A 44 5.32 14.05 -2.90
N LEU A 45 4.81 14.27 -4.13
CA LEU A 45 5.34 13.64 -5.34
C LEU A 45 6.79 14.00 -5.65
N GLY A 46 7.22 15.23 -5.37
CA GLY A 46 8.61 15.65 -5.58
C GLY A 46 9.58 14.84 -4.72
N ASN A 47 9.25 14.67 -3.44
CA ASN A 47 10.05 13.87 -2.51
C ASN A 47 10.02 12.39 -2.87
N LEU A 48 8.86 11.87 -3.27
CA LEU A 48 8.71 10.48 -3.72
C LEU A 48 9.56 10.20 -4.96
N GLN A 49 9.51 11.07 -5.97
CA GLN A 49 10.29 10.97 -7.20
C GLN A 49 11.79 11.03 -6.93
N TYR A 50 12.22 11.93 -6.04
CA TYR A 50 13.61 12.02 -5.62
C TYR A 50 14.07 10.71 -4.98
N ASN A 51 13.34 10.20 -4.00
CA ASN A 51 13.69 8.97 -3.28
C ASN A 51 13.74 7.74 -4.20
N ILE A 52 12.77 7.61 -5.10
CA ILE A 52 12.75 6.51 -6.08
C ILE A 52 13.97 6.62 -6.99
N SER A 53 14.21 7.77 -7.60
CA SER A 53 15.33 7.95 -8.54
C SER A 53 16.68 7.63 -7.90
N ARG A 54 16.90 8.04 -6.65
CA ARG A 54 18.13 7.75 -5.90
C ARG A 54 18.36 6.26 -5.65
N ASN A 55 17.29 5.47 -5.52
CA ASN A 55 17.38 4.05 -5.15
C ASN A 55 17.26 3.11 -6.34
N THR A 56 16.66 3.52 -7.45
CA THR A 56 16.33 2.63 -8.58
C THR A 56 17.06 2.96 -9.88
N LYS A 57 17.69 4.14 -10.00
CA LYS A 57 18.44 4.54 -11.20
C LYS A 57 19.51 3.50 -11.54
N MET A 58 19.40 2.93 -12.75
CA MET A 58 20.26 1.86 -13.30
C MET A 58 20.24 0.53 -12.51
N LYS A 59 19.28 0.33 -11.61
CA LYS A 59 19.19 -0.86 -10.74
C LYS A 59 17.93 -1.70 -10.96
N CYS A 60 16.98 -1.20 -11.76
CA CYS A 60 15.72 -1.86 -12.05
C CYS A 60 15.57 -2.09 -13.55
N LYS A 61 14.93 -3.21 -13.94
CA LYS A 61 14.62 -3.52 -15.34
C LYS A 61 13.61 -2.54 -15.93
N HIS A 62 12.65 -2.12 -15.10
CA HIS A 62 11.64 -1.12 -15.44
C HIS A 62 11.77 0.07 -14.49
N LEU A 63 11.74 1.29 -15.05
CA LEU A 63 11.78 2.50 -14.23
C LEU A 63 10.43 2.67 -13.51
N PRO A 64 10.40 2.80 -12.17
CA PRO A 64 9.16 3.05 -11.45
C PRO A 64 8.55 4.40 -11.86
N GLN A 65 7.23 4.40 -12.03
CA GLN A 65 6.45 5.60 -12.28
C GLN A 65 6.02 6.22 -10.96
N VAL A 66 5.95 7.55 -10.92
CA VAL A 66 5.37 8.30 -9.80
C VAL A 66 4.10 8.99 -10.28
N LYS A 67 3.01 8.83 -9.53
CA LYS A 67 1.71 9.37 -9.91
C LYS A 67 0.93 9.83 -8.69
N GLU A 68 0.18 10.91 -8.84
CA GLU A 68 -0.75 11.37 -7.81
C GLU A 68 -1.83 10.32 -7.53
N LEU A 69 -2.10 10.08 -6.25
CA LEU A 69 -3.30 9.39 -5.81
C LEU A 69 -3.76 9.95 -4.47
N SER A 70 -4.77 10.82 -4.53
CA SER A 70 -5.59 11.18 -3.38
C SER A 70 -6.72 10.15 -3.24
N TRP A 71 -6.86 9.53 -2.07
CA TRP A 71 -7.82 8.43 -1.88
C TRP A 71 -9.25 8.86 -2.20
N GLY A 72 -9.98 8.02 -2.94
CA GLY A 72 -11.37 8.27 -3.33
C GLY A 72 -11.57 9.38 -4.38
N ILE A 73 -10.52 10.09 -4.80
CA ILE A 73 -10.63 11.25 -5.69
C ILE A 73 -10.30 10.87 -7.12
N ALA A 74 -11.24 11.15 -8.04
CA ALA A 74 -11.05 11.04 -9.49
C ALA A 74 -10.47 9.70 -9.97
N LEU A 75 -10.81 8.60 -9.29
CA LEU A 75 -10.22 7.28 -9.53
C LEU A 75 -10.52 6.75 -10.94
N ASP A 76 -11.72 6.94 -11.48
CA ASP A 76 -12.05 6.54 -12.86
C ASP A 76 -11.28 7.33 -13.92
N LYS A 77 -10.98 8.61 -13.64
CA LYS A 77 -10.21 9.47 -14.55
C LYS A 77 -8.73 9.13 -14.51
N ASN A 78 -8.18 9.01 -13.30
CA ASN A 78 -6.75 8.87 -13.09
C ASN A 78 -6.30 7.41 -13.17
N PHE A 79 -7.10 6.47 -12.71
CA PHE A 79 -6.84 5.03 -12.73
C PHE A 79 -8.04 4.25 -13.33
N PRO A 80 -8.42 4.47 -14.60
CA PRO A 80 -9.55 3.78 -15.21
C PRO A 80 -9.41 2.26 -15.09
N ARG A 81 -10.48 1.59 -14.65
CA ARG A 81 -10.47 0.12 -14.51
C ARG A 81 -10.24 -0.59 -15.85
N SER A 82 -10.57 0.01 -16.99
CA SER A 82 -10.36 -0.63 -18.30
C SER A 82 -8.89 -0.75 -18.70
N SER A 83 -8.03 0.16 -18.23
CA SER A 83 -6.61 0.25 -18.63
C SER A 83 -5.62 -0.01 -17.50
N ASN A 84 -6.07 -0.08 -16.25
CA ASN A 84 -5.22 -0.39 -15.10
C ASN A 84 -5.51 -1.80 -14.59
N ASN A 85 -4.50 -2.66 -14.69
CA ASN A 85 -4.48 -4.01 -14.14
C ASN A 85 -3.26 -4.13 -13.23
N PHE A 86 -3.47 -4.05 -11.92
CA PHE A 86 -2.43 -4.30 -10.94
C PHE A 86 -2.50 -5.75 -10.49
N ASP A 87 -1.41 -6.50 -10.67
CA ASP A 87 -1.30 -7.85 -10.10
C ASP A 87 -1.21 -7.77 -8.57
N TYR A 88 -0.51 -6.75 -8.07
CA TYR A 88 -0.31 -6.50 -6.65
C TYR A 88 -0.61 -5.05 -6.28
N ILE A 89 -1.27 -4.88 -5.13
CA ILE A 89 -1.37 -3.60 -4.43
C ILE A 89 -0.60 -3.75 -3.14
N LEU A 90 0.32 -2.83 -2.87
CA LEU A 90 1.13 -2.84 -1.67
C LEU A 90 0.80 -1.62 -0.83
N ALA A 91 0.48 -1.83 0.44
CA ALA A 91 0.15 -0.74 1.36
C ALA A 91 0.91 -0.93 2.68
N ALA A 92 1.48 0.16 3.20
CA ALA A 92 2.22 0.15 4.46
C ALA A 92 1.77 1.32 5.34
N ASP A 93 1.26 1.00 6.53
CA ASP A 93 0.94 1.97 7.59
C ASP A 93 -0.05 3.08 7.14
N VAL A 94 -0.99 2.72 6.27
CA VAL A 94 -2.00 3.64 5.71
C VAL A 94 -3.24 3.82 6.59
N VAL A 95 -3.43 2.97 7.60
CA VAL A 95 -4.58 3.02 8.53
C VAL A 95 -4.11 3.49 9.90
N TYR A 96 -4.53 4.69 10.27
CA TYR A 96 -4.35 5.32 11.58
C TYR A 96 -5.59 6.18 11.88
N ALA A 97 -5.56 7.02 12.92
CA ALA A 97 -6.62 8.00 13.20
C ALA A 97 -6.68 9.06 12.09
N HIS A 98 -7.19 8.65 10.92
CA HIS A 98 -7.25 9.42 9.69
C HIS A 98 -8.72 9.64 9.33
N PRO A 99 -9.12 10.85 8.91
CA PRO A 99 -10.52 11.12 8.59
C PRO A 99 -10.99 10.45 7.30
N PHE A 100 -10.07 10.04 6.42
CA PHE A 100 -10.39 9.55 5.06
C PHE A 100 -10.28 8.03 4.91
N LEU A 101 -10.72 7.26 5.90
CA LEU A 101 -10.63 5.79 5.88
C LEU A 101 -11.65 5.15 4.93
N GLU A 102 -12.80 5.78 4.69
CA GLU A 102 -13.78 5.27 3.72
C GLU A 102 -13.27 5.45 2.29
N GLU A 103 -12.65 6.59 1.99
CA GLU A 103 -12.04 6.89 0.70
C GLU A 103 -10.85 5.96 0.40
N LEU A 104 -10.09 5.58 1.44
CA LEU A 104 -9.07 4.55 1.32
C LEU A 104 -9.68 3.20 0.94
N LEU A 105 -10.81 2.81 1.54
CA LEU A 105 -11.51 1.57 1.20
C LEU A 105 -12.04 1.59 -0.24
N ILE A 106 -12.63 2.72 -0.66
CA ILE A 106 -13.06 2.94 -2.06
C ILE A 106 -11.87 2.80 -3.02
N THR A 107 -10.71 3.33 -2.64
CA THR A 107 -9.48 3.22 -3.44
C THR A 107 -9.03 1.77 -3.57
N PHE A 108 -9.02 1.00 -2.48
CA PHE A 108 -8.70 -0.43 -2.55
C PHE A 108 -9.67 -1.18 -3.47
N ASP A 109 -10.99 -0.97 -3.32
CA ASP A 109 -11.98 -1.63 -4.19
C ASP A 109 -11.84 -1.24 -5.66
N HIS A 110 -11.48 0.02 -5.92
CA HIS A 110 -11.28 0.53 -7.27
C HIS A 110 -10.11 -0.11 -7.99
N LEU A 111 -8.96 -0.15 -7.32
CA LEU A 111 -7.71 -0.67 -7.90
C LEU A 111 -7.67 -2.20 -7.91
N CYS A 112 -8.36 -2.86 -6.97
CA CYS A 112 -8.33 -4.31 -6.82
C CYS A 112 -9.35 -5.01 -7.74
N LYS A 113 -8.84 -5.86 -8.64
CA LYS A 113 -9.64 -6.77 -9.48
C LYS A 113 -9.67 -8.18 -8.90
N GLU A 114 -10.42 -9.08 -9.53
CA GLU A 114 -10.61 -10.46 -9.07
C GLU A 114 -9.28 -11.21 -8.84
N ALA A 115 -8.27 -10.99 -9.68
CA ALA A 115 -6.96 -11.62 -9.57
C ALA A 115 -5.91 -10.78 -8.81
N THR A 116 -6.25 -9.57 -8.37
CA THR A 116 -5.30 -8.67 -7.70
C THR A 116 -5.07 -9.13 -6.25
N ILE A 117 -3.80 -9.16 -5.84
CA ILE A 117 -3.41 -9.47 -4.47
C ILE A 117 -3.02 -8.17 -3.75
N ILE A 118 -3.67 -7.89 -2.63
CA ILE A 118 -3.29 -6.80 -1.73
C ILE A 118 -2.33 -7.36 -0.68
N LEU A 119 -1.13 -6.80 -0.56
CA LEU A 119 -0.24 -7.03 0.58
C LEU A 119 -0.23 -5.78 1.44
N TRP A 120 -0.72 -5.91 2.66
CA TRP A 120 -0.94 -4.77 3.54
C TRP A 120 -0.25 -4.99 4.88
N VAL A 121 0.75 -4.16 5.15
CA VAL A 121 1.46 -4.12 6.44
C VAL A 121 0.93 -2.95 7.26
N MET A 122 0.61 -3.18 8.53
CA MET A 122 0.24 -2.09 9.43
C MET A 122 0.80 -2.29 10.83
N LYS A 123 1.13 -1.17 11.47
CA LYS A 123 1.35 -1.13 12.92
C LYS A 123 0.03 -0.78 13.59
N PHE A 124 -0.50 -1.66 14.43
CA PHE A 124 -1.68 -1.34 15.22
C PHE A 124 -1.27 -0.35 16.32
N ARG A 125 -1.95 0.79 16.40
CA ARG A 125 -1.55 1.87 17.33
C ARG A 125 -2.59 2.19 18.39
N LEU A 126 -3.89 2.07 18.10
CA LEU A 126 -4.96 2.39 19.06
C LEU A 126 -6.18 1.46 18.90
N GLU A 127 -7.04 1.49 19.92
CA GLU A 127 -7.82 0.42 20.53
C GLU A 127 -8.97 -0.25 19.74
N LYS A 128 -9.24 -1.50 20.17
CA LYS A 128 -10.46 -2.34 20.19
C LYS A 128 -11.40 -2.47 18.99
N GLU A 129 -11.50 -1.52 18.09
CA GLU A 129 -12.44 -1.60 16.96
C GLU A 129 -11.79 -0.97 15.74
N ASN A 130 -10.93 -1.74 15.06
CA ASN A 130 -10.47 -1.33 13.74
C ASN A 130 -11.63 -1.53 12.74
N LYS A 131 -12.64 -0.65 12.84
CA LYS A 131 -13.83 -0.64 11.97
C LYS A 131 -13.42 -0.68 10.51
N PHE A 132 -12.29 -0.09 10.15
CA PHE A 132 -11.75 -0.20 8.80
C PHE A 132 -11.43 -1.66 8.43
N VAL A 133 -10.78 -2.45 9.29
CA VAL A 133 -10.52 -3.88 9.01
C VAL A 133 -11.82 -4.67 8.85
N ASP A 134 -12.83 -4.38 9.66
CA ASP A 134 -14.13 -5.06 9.55
C ASP A 134 -14.82 -4.72 8.23
N ARG A 135 -14.87 -3.43 7.86
CA ARG A 135 -15.38 -2.96 6.56
C ARG A 135 -14.56 -3.50 5.39
N PHE A 136 -13.25 -3.60 5.54
CA PHE A 136 -12.35 -4.18 4.56
C PHE A 136 -12.68 -5.66 4.33
N LYS A 137 -12.94 -6.42 5.40
CA LYS A 137 -13.36 -7.82 5.32
C LYS A 137 -14.74 -8.01 4.68
N GLU A 138 -15.59 -7.01 4.60
CA GLU A 138 -16.85 -7.10 3.83
C GLU A 138 -16.57 -7.24 2.33
N LEU A 139 -15.49 -6.62 1.83
CA LEU A 139 -15.14 -6.59 0.40
C LEU A 139 -14.05 -7.58 0.01
N PHE A 140 -13.16 -7.91 0.94
CA PHE A 140 -11.97 -8.72 0.68
C PHE A 140 -11.87 -9.92 1.62
N ASP A 141 -11.39 -11.04 1.10
CA ASP A 141 -10.90 -12.15 1.91
C ASP A 141 -9.53 -11.77 2.46
N LEU A 142 -9.41 -11.68 3.78
CA LEU A 142 -8.22 -11.17 4.48
C LEU A 142 -7.56 -12.29 5.28
N GLU A 143 -6.30 -12.58 4.95
CA GLU A 143 -5.45 -13.58 5.59
C GLU A 143 -4.29 -12.89 6.31
N GLU A 144 -4.06 -13.20 7.58
CA GLU A 144 -2.85 -12.76 8.29
C GLU A 144 -1.68 -13.69 7.93
N ILE A 145 -0.71 -13.17 7.18
CA ILE A 145 0.44 -13.96 6.70
C ILE A 145 1.56 -13.99 7.72
N SER A 146 1.74 -12.90 8.48
CA SER A 146 2.78 -12.79 9.50
C SER A 146 2.41 -11.76 10.56
N SER A 147 2.89 -12.00 11.78
CA SER A 147 2.70 -11.12 12.92
C SER A 147 4.01 -10.90 13.66
N PHE A 148 4.23 -9.67 14.11
CA PHE A 148 5.40 -9.23 14.85
C PHE A 148 4.93 -8.56 16.15
N PRO A 149 4.58 -9.35 17.18
CA PRO A 149 3.91 -8.85 18.38
C PRO A 149 4.70 -7.76 19.12
N SER A 150 6.04 -7.90 19.20
CA SER A 150 6.92 -6.91 19.85
C SER A 150 6.90 -5.53 19.19
N LEU A 151 6.54 -5.47 17.90
CA LEU A 151 6.45 -4.22 17.14
C LEU A 151 4.98 -3.77 16.96
N ASN A 152 4.04 -4.60 17.37
CA ASN A 152 2.62 -4.49 17.05
C ASN A 152 2.35 -4.36 15.54
N ILE A 153 3.12 -5.08 14.73
CA ILE A 153 3.00 -5.07 13.26
C ILE A 153 2.40 -6.37 12.79
N LYS A 154 1.51 -6.31 11.80
CA LYS A 154 1.03 -7.48 11.08
C LYS A 154 1.10 -7.25 9.58
N LEU A 155 1.32 -8.33 8.85
CA LEU A 155 1.20 -8.40 7.40
C LEU A 155 -0.03 -9.21 7.04
N TYR A 156 -0.85 -8.62 6.20
CA TYR A 156 -2.01 -9.25 5.61
C TYR A 156 -1.82 -9.47 4.12
N LYS A 157 -2.42 -10.55 3.63
CA LYS A 157 -2.75 -10.76 2.22
C LYS A 157 -4.25 -10.62 2.08
N ALA A 158 -4.71 -9.93 1.05
CA ALA A 158 -6.13 -9.88 0.74
C ALA A 158 -6.42 -10.05 -0.75
N MET A 159 -7.58 -10.60 -1.05
CA MET A 159 -8.10 -10.75 -2.41
C MET A 159 -9.58 -10.35 -2.43
N LYS A 160 -10.07 -9.87 -3.58
CA LYS A 160 -11.46 -9.45 -3.71
C LYS A 160 -12.39 -10.66 -3.56
N LYS A 161 -13.45 -10.52 -2.76
CA LYS A 161 -14.46 -11.57 -2.62
C LYS A 161 -15.19 -11.79 -3.93
N ASN A 162 -15.36 -13.06 -4.30
CA ASN A 162 -16.20 -13.43 -5.43
C ASN A 162 -17.67 -13.24 -5.06
N ARG A 163 -18.32 -12.20 -5.60
CA ARG A 163 -19.75 -11.93 -5.37
C ARG A 163 -20.70 -12.93 -6.05
N ARG A 164 -20.20 -14.06 -6.58
CA ARG A 164 -21.01 -15.08 -7.28
C ARG A 164 -21.62 -16.14 -6.35
N SER A 165 -21.52 -15.94 -5.02
CA SER A 165 -22.15 -16.81 -4.03
C SER A 165 -22.99 -15.97 -3.06
N ALA A 166 -24.10 -15.45 -3.57
CA ALA A 166 -25.23 -14.97 -2.77
C ALA A 166 -26.52 -15.36 -3.50
#